data_AF-A0A1H4P0J1-F1
#
_entry.id   AF-A0A1H4P0J1-F1
#
_cell.length_a   1.000
_cell.length_b   1.000
_cell.length_c   1.000
_cell.angle_alpha   90.00
_cell.angle_beta   90.00
_cell.angle_gamma   90.00
#
_symmetry.space_group_name_H-M   'P 1'
#
loop_
_entity.id
_entity.type
_entity.pdbx_description
1 polymer ?
#
loop_
_entity_poly.entity_id
_entity_poly.type
_entity_poly.pdbx_seq_one_letter_code
_entity_poly.pdbx_strand_id
1 'polypeptide(L)'
;MKNFLRNATRLSAVALCSAALCTLPAMAQGGGGRGMMTPEQRQAQFDAMAAAVGLTPEQIPQVKAIQDDTMKKMAELRASGGDPQEMRPKMMAINAEQTTKIKALLTDDQKTKYDTYLASRPQRGPGGGMGPGGPPPQQ
;
A
#
# COMPACT_ATOMS: atom_id res chain seq x y z
N MET A 1 -7.08 -0.71 67.41
CA MET A 1 -7.70 -2.04 67.58
C MET A 1 -9.17 -1.92 67.25
N LYS A 2 -9.65 -2.80 66.35
CA LYS A 2 -11.03 -3.21 66.04
C LYS A 2 -12.15 -2.24 66.42
N ASN A 3 -12.91 -1.78 65.43
CA ASN A 3 -14.36 -1.63 65.54
C ASN A 3 -15.01 -1.80 64.15
N PHE A 4 -15.58 -3.00 63.96
CA PHE A 4 -16.60 -3.33 62.97
C PHE A 4 -17.92 -2.77 63.49
N LEU A 5 -18.69 -1.96 62.75
CA LEU A 5 -20.13 -1.79 63.00
C LEU A 5 -20.81 -0.95 61.89
N ARG A 6 -21.59 -1.68 61.07
CA ARG A 6 -23.00 -1.44 60.70
C ARG A 6 -23.42 -0.12 60.01
N ASN A 7 -23.86 -0.31 58.76
CA ASN A 7 -24.88 0.37 57.94
C ASN A 7 -25.59 1.61 58.52
N ALA A 8 -25.54 2.71 57.76
CA ALA A 8 -26.51 3.79 57.86
C ALA A 8 -26.75 4.44 56.48
N THR A 9 -27.97 4.29 55.98
CA THR A 9 -28.55 4.96 54.82
C THR A 9 -28.63 6.46 55.07
N ARG A 10 -28.13 7.32 54.15
CA ARG A 10 -28.59 8.71 54.03
C ARG A 10 -28.63 9.18 52.57
N LEU A 11 -29.79 9.74 52.26
CA LEU A 11 -30.13 10.56 51.10
C LEU A 11 -29.05 11.59 50.75
N SER A 12 -28.82 11.79 49.45
CA SER A 12 -28.63 13.08 48.76
C SER A 12 -28.46 12.78 47.26
N ALA A 13 -29.43 13.13 46.42
CA ALA A 13 -29.51 14.39 45.67
C ALA A 13 -28.95 14.25 44.25
N VAL A 14 -29.90 14.14 43.31
CA VAL A 14 -29.93 14.71 41.96
C VAL A 14 -28.57 15.01 41.30
N ALA A 15 -28.26 14.25 40.24
CA ALA A 15 -27.50 14.77 39.12
C ALA A 15 -28.14 14.27 37.82
N LEU A 16 -28.71 15.23 37.10
CA LEU A 16 -29.24 15.15 35.74
C LEU A 16 -28.39 14.23 34.84
N CYS A 17 -28.96 13.14 34.35
CA CYS A 17 -28.40 12.39 33.23
C CYS A 17 -28.66 13.18 31.94
N SER A 18 -27.81 14.19 31.72
CA SER A 18 -27.66 14.86 30.44
C SER A 18 -27.18 13.83 29.41
N ALA A 19 -27.94 13.70 28.32
CA ALA A 19 -27.57 12.90 27.16
C ALA A 19 -26.22 13.39 26.60
N ALA A 20 -25.18 12.58 26.77
CA ALA A 20 -23.97 12.65 25.97
C ALA A 20 -23.92 11.38 25.13
N LEU A 21 -24.61 11.44 23.98
CA LEU A 21 -24.33 10.55 22.87
C LEU A 21 -22.82 10.61 22.63
N CYS A 22 -22.12 9.52 22.93
CA CYS A 22 -20.71 9.39 22.59
C CYS A 22 -20.60 9.40 21.06
N THR A 23 -20.51 10.59 20.50
CA THR A 23 -19.99 10.83 19.16
C THR A 23 -18.51 10.46 19.19
N LEU A 24 -18.25 9.16 19.12
CA LEU A 24 -16.96 8.70 18.63
C LEU A 24 -16.89 9.20 17.18
N PRO A 25 -15.87 9.99 16.78
CA PRO A 25 -15.53 10.01 15.38
C PRO A 25 -15.21 8.56 15.03
N ALA A 26 -16.14 7.92 14.33
CA ALA A 26 -15.83 6.70 13.60
C ALA A 26 -14.60 7.05 12.78
N MET A 27 -13.47 6.43 13.11
CA MET A 27 -12.31 6.39 12.25
C MET A 27 -12.77 5.62 11.01
N ALA A 28 -13.45 6.32 10.11
CA ALA A 28 -13.67 5.91 8.74
C ALA A 28 -12.30 5.94 8.07
N GLN A 29 -11.45 4.98 8.41
CA GLN A 29 -10.22 4.74 7.67
C GLN A 29 -10.63 4.23 6.29
N GLY A 30 -10.69 5.19 5.38
CA GLY A 30 -10.36 5.03 3.97
C GLY A 30 -11.40 4.31 3.16
N GLY A 31 -12.38 5.08 2.69
CA GLY A 31 -13.18 4.71 1.53
C GLY A 31 -12.32 4.19 0.39
N GLY A 32 -12.82 3.13 -0.24
CA GLY A 32 -12.21 2.46 -1.37
C GLY A 32 -11.82 3.41 -2.50
N GLY A 33 -10.53 3.43 -2.79
CA GLY A 33 -9.96 3.97 -4.01
C GLY A 33 -8.56 3.41 -4.13
N ARG A 34 -8.25 2.70 -5.22
CA ARG A 34 -6.86 2.42 -5.60
C ARG A 34 -6.24 3.76 -6.01
N GLY A 35 -5.90 4.60 -5.04
CA GLY A 35 -5.23 5.86 -5.26
C GLY A 35 -3.87 5.63 -5.91
N MET A 36 -3.50 6.50 -6.83
CA MET A 36 -2.12 6.59 -7.30
C MET A 36 -1.21 6.83 -6.10
N MET A 37 -0.07 6.12 -6.02
CA MET A 37 0.93 6.40 -4.98
C MET A 37 1.36 7.86 -5.04
N THR A 38 1.49 8.50 -3.88
CA THR A 38 2.05 9.85 -3.79
C THR A 38 3.54 9.85 -4.19
N PRO A 39 4.11 11.02 -4.56
CA PRO A 39 5.54 11.12 -4.83
C PRO A 39 6.42 10.63 -3.67
N GLU A 40 6.02 10.90 -2.43
CA GLU A 40 6.74 10.51 -1.21
C GLU A 40 6.72 8.99 -1.03
N GLN A 41 5.56 8.36 -1.22
CA GLN A 41 5.43 6.90 -1.16
C GLN A 41 6.28 6.21 -2.24
N ARG A 42 6.33 6.80 -3.43
CA ARG A 42 7.17 6.31 -4.53
C ARG A 42 8.65 6.42 -4.20
N GLN A 43 9.08 7.54 -3.64
CA GLN A 43 10.46 7.73 -3.20
C GLN A 43 10.82 6.71 -2.11
N ALA A 44 9.96 6.54 -1.10
CA ALA A 44 10.17 5.55 -0.05
C ALA A 44 10.27 4.11 -0.60
N GLN A 45 9.46 3.76 -1.61
CA GLN A 45 9.55 2.45 -2.26
C GLN A 45 10.88 2.27 -3.01
N PHE A 46 11.35 3.32 -3.68
CA PHE A 46 12.66 3.31 -4.34
C PHE A 46 13.79 3.17 -3.32
N ASP A 47 13.75 3.93 -2.23
CA ASP A 47 14.77 3.89 -1.17
C ASP A 47 14.83 2.51 -0.50
N ALA A 48 13.67 1.90 -0.24
CA ALA A 48 13.59 0.54 0.29
C ALA A 48 14.18 -0.50 -0.68
N MET A 49 13.95 -0.36 -1.99
CA MET A 49 14.58 -1.21 -3.00
C MET A 49 16.09 -0.99 -3.04
N ALA A 50 16.54 0.27 -3.07
CA ALA A 50 17.94 0.63 -3.14
C ALA A 50 18.71 0.07 -1.96
N ALA A 51 18.16 0.17 -0.75
CA ALA A 51 18.72 -0.41 0.47
C ALA A 51 18.74 -1.94 0.44
N ALA A 52 17.64 -2.59 0.03
CA ALA A 52 17.55 -4.05 -0.01
C ALA A 52 18.54 -4.68 -1.02
N VAL A 53 18.71 -4.04 -2.17
CA VAL A 53 19.66 -4.48 -3.21
C VAL A 53 21.09 -4.07 -2.86
N GLY A 54 21.26 -2.99 -2.09
CA GLY A 54 22.56 -2.39 -1.80
C GLY A 54 23.10 -1.65 -3.02
N LEU A 55 22.27 -0.80 -3.65
CA LEU A 55 22.69 0.01 -4.79
C LEU A 55 23.76 1.03 -4.38
N THR A 56 24.76 1.20 -5.23
CA THR A 56 25.82 2.19 -5.03
C THR A 56 25.36 3.61 -5.44
N PRO A 57 26.03 4.68 -4.98
CA PRO A 57 25.73 6.04 -5.40
C PRO A 57 25.74 6.25 -6.92
N GLU A 58 26.56 5.49 -7.64
CA GLU A 58 26.66 5.54 -9.10
C GLU A 58 25.50 4.81 -9.80
N GLN A 59 24.97 3.75 -9.21
CA GLN A 59 23.84 2.98 -9.74
C GLN A 59 22.48 3.65 -9.49
N ILE A 60 22.33 4.31 -8.33
CA ILE A 60 21.07 4.98 -7.92
C ILE A 60 20.47 5.88 -9.02
N PRO A 61 21.18 6.85 -9.62
CA PRO A 61 20.60 7.72 -10.63
C PRO A 61 20.19 6.96 -11.90
N GLN A 62 20.93 5.92 -12.29
CA GLN A 62 20.64 5.11 -13.48
C GLN A 62 19.38 4.25 -13.27
N VAL A 63 19.26 3.61 -12.11
CA VAL A 63 18.07 2.82 -11.75
C VAL A 63 16.85 3.73 -11.63
N LYS A 64 17.00 4.95 -11.08
CA LYS A 64 15.91 5.94 -11.02
C LYS A 64 15.42 6.35 -12.41
N ALA A 65 16.33 6.62 -13.34
CA ALA A 65 15.97 6.93 -14.72
C ALA A 65 15.19 5.78 -15.40
N ILE A 66 15.58 4.53 -15.15
CA ILE A 66 14.85 3.34 -15.66
C ILE A 66 13.43 3.27 -15.05
N GLN A 67 13.29 3.54 -13.75
CA GLN A 67 12.00 3.56 -13.07
C GLN A 67 11.09 4.66 -13.64
N ASP A 68 11.63 5.85 -13.91
CA ASP A 68 10.91 6.98 -14.50
C ASP A 68 10.45 6.69 -15.93
N ASP A 69 11.30 6.11 -16.79
CA ASP A 69 10.93 5.65 -18.13
C ASP A 69 9.80 4.62 -18.09
N THR A 70 9.92 3.64 -17.18
CA THR A 70 8.91 2.59 -17.00
C THR A 70 7.56 3.20 -16.59
N MET A 71 7.56 4.16 -15.68
CA MET A 71 6.34 4.84 -15.25
C MET A 71 5.69 5.63 -16.38
N LYS A 72 6.49 6.31 -17.21
CA LYS A 72 6.00 7.00 -18.40
C LYS A 72 5.34 6.03 -19.38
N LYS A 73 6.01 4.93 -19.73
CA LYS A 73 5.46 3.88 -20.60
C LYS A 73 4.16 3.29 -20.06
N MET A 74 4.08 3.05 -18.75
CA MET A 74 2.86 2.56 -18.11
C MET A 74 1.73 3.59 -18.10
N ALA A 75 2.05 4.88 -17.99
CA ALA A 75 1.07 5.97 -18.09
C ALA A 75 0.52 6.11 -19.52
N GLU A 76 1.41 6.11 -20.52
CA GLU A 76 1.03 6.14 -21.94
C GLU A 76 0.20 4.93 -22.33
N LEU A 77 0.62 3.74 -21.89
CA LEU A 77 -0.15 2.52 -22.06
C LEU A 77 -1.55 2.72 -21.48
N ARG A 78 -1.70 3.08 -20.20
CA ARG A 78 -3.01 3.30 -19.57
C ARG A 78 -3.86 4.36 -20.31
N ALA A 79 -3.24 5.44 -20.80
CA ALA A 79 -3.90 6.50 -21.53
C ALA A 79 -4.41 6.06 -22.92
N SER A 80 -3.82 5.01 -23.52
CA SER A 80 -4.24 4.49 -24.83
C SER A 80 -5.65 3.88 -24.85
N GLY A 81 -6.23 3.56 -23.68
CA GLY A 81 -7.62 3.08 -23.58
C GLY A 81 -7.89 1.71 -24.19
N GLY A 82 -6.86 0.92 -24.49
CA GLY A 82 -7.00 -0.41 -25.11
C GLY A 82 -7.70 -1.46 -24.24
N ASP A 83 -8.11 -2.58 -24.86
CA ASP A 83 -8.74 -3.71 -24.19
C ASP A 83 -7.84 -4.27 -23.07
N PRO A 84 -8.33 -4.43 -21.82
CA PRO A 84 -7.55 -5.02 -20.72
C PRO A 84 -6.81 -6.32 -21.07
N GLN A 85 -7.35 -7.15 -21.97
CA GLN A 85 -6.73 -8.40 -22.43
C GLN A 85 -5.48 -8.15 -23.28
N GLU A 86 -5.49 -7.11 -24.12
CA GLU A 86 -4.34 -6.70 -24.93
C GLU A 86 -3.32 -5.88 -24.14
N MET A 87 -3.78 -5.22 -23.08
CA MET A 87 -2.96 -4.37 -22.23
C MET A 87 -2.09 -5.19 -21.26
N ARG A 88 -2.60 -6.32 -20.79
CA ARG A 88 -1.87 -7.25 -19.91
C ARG A 88 -0.50 -7.68 -20.44
N PRO A 89 -0.36 -8.24 -21.65
CA PRO A 89 0.95 -8.63 -22.18
C PRO A 89 1.88 -7.43 -22.35
N LYS A 90 1.36 -6.26 -22.74
CA LYS A 90 2.14 -5.02 -22.85
C LYS A 90 2.69 -4.55 -21.50
N MET A 91 1.87 -4.61 -20.44
CA MET A 91 2.31 -4.31 -19.08
C MET A 91 3.38 -5.30 -18.60
N MET A 92 3.21 -6.60 -18.89
CA MET A 92 4.22 -7.62 -18.56
C MET A 92 5.54 -7.34 -19.28
N ALA A 93 5.49 -7.00 -20.57
CA ALA A 93 6.66 -6.67 -21.37
C ALA A 93 7.40 -5.44 -20.82
N ILE A 94 6.69 -4.36 -20.45
CA ILE A 94 7.30 -3.17 -19.83
C ILE A 94 8.00 -3.52 -18.52
N ASN A 95 7.36 -4.32 -17.65
CA ASN A 95 7.99 -4.74 -16.39
C ASN A 95 9.21 -5.64 -16.64
N ALA A 96 9.15 -6.56 -17.61
CA ALA A 96 10.27 -7.43 -17.96
C ALA A 96 11.46 -6.63 -18.54
N GLU A 97 11.16 -5.63 -19.38
CA GLU A 97 12.16 -4.69 -19.90
C GLU A 97 12.83 -3.92 -18.75
N GLN A 98 12.04 -3.41 -17.80
CA GLN A 98 12.53 -2.73 -16.60
C GLN A 98 13.49 -3.64 -15.81
N THR A 99 13.06 -4.86 -15.46
CA THR A 99 13.86 -5.82 -14.70
C THR A 99 15.18 -6.12 -15.42
N THR A 100 15.14 -6.32 -16.74
CA THR A 100 16.32 -6.58 -17.56
C THR A 100 17.30 -5.41 -17.51
N LYS A 101 16.82 -4.19 -17.72
CA LYS A 101 17.64 -2.96 -17.66
C LYS A 101 18.26 -2.75 -16.29
N ILE A 102 17.51 -2.97 -15.21
CA ILE A 102 18.04 -2.84 -13.85
C ILE A 102 19.13 -3.89 -13.62
N LYS A 103 18.87 -5.17 -13.92
CA LYS A 103 19.85 -6.25 -13.73
C LYS A 103 21.15 -6.05 -14.50
N ALA A 104 21.11 -5.39 -15.66
CA ALA A 104 22.31 -5.07 -16.44
C ALA A 104 23.26 -4.10 -15.72
N LEU A 105 22.75 -3.31 -14.75
CA LEU A 105 23.54 -2.36 -13.96
C LEU A 105 24.06 -2.96 -12.64
N LEU A 106 23.59 -4.15 -12.28
CA LEU A 106 23.88 -4.79 -10.98
C LEU A 106 25.05 -5.75 -11.08
N THR A 107 25.80 -5.87 -9.98
CA THR A 107 26.74 -6.99 -9.77
C THR A 107 25.96 -8.30 -9.56
N ASP A 108 26.63 -9.44 -9.65
CA ASP A 108 25.97 -10.75 -9.49
C ASP A 108 25.35 -10.94 -8.09
N ASP A 109 26.02 -10.45 -7.04
CA ASP A 109 25.47 -10.45 -5.68
C ASP A 109 24.22 -9.58 -5.56
N GLN A 110 24.23 -8.40 -6.18
CA GLN A 110 23.09 -7.48 -6.19
C GLN A 110 21.91 -8.03 -6.99
N LYS A 111 22.14 -8.75 -8.10
CA LYS A 111 21.07 -9.42 -8.88
C LYS A 111 20.29 -10.40 -8.00
N THR A 112 20.98 -11.19 -7.19
CA THR A 112 20.35 -12.15 -6.25
C THR A 112 19.47 -11.45 -5.21
N LYS A 113 19.96 -10.33 -4.66
CA LYS A 113 19.16 -9.49 -3.73
C LYS A 113 17.96 -8.85 -4.42
N TYR A 114 18.13 -8.40 -5.66
CA TYR A 114 17.05 -7.83 -6.44
C TYR A 114 15.96 -8.85 -6.75
N ASP A 115 16.32 -10.09 -7.10
CA ASP A 115 15.36 -11.17 -7.31
C ASP A 115 14.59 -11.51 -6.03
N THR A 116 15.29 -11.55 -4.89
CA THR A 116 14.68 -11.73 -3.57
C THR A 116 13.71 -10.59 -3.24
N TYR A 117 14.11 -9.35 -3.54
CA TYR A 117 13.27 -8.17 -3.37
C TYR A 117 12.01 -8.22 -4.26
N LEU A 118 12.12 -8.68 -5.50
CA LEU A 118 10.96 -8.85 -6.38
C LEU A 118 10.03 -9.95 -5.88
N ALA A 119 10.56 -11.05 -5.37
CA ALA A 119 9.77 -12.16 -4.84
C ALA A 119 9.05 -11.80 -3.53
N SER A 120 9.60 -10.89 -2.72
CA SER A 120 8.97 -10.42 -1.47
C SER A 120 7.83 -9.44 -1.70
N ARG A 121 7.74 -8.84 -2.89
CA ARG A 121 6.61 -7.97 -3.23
C ARG A 121 5.34 -8.81 -3.35
N PRO A 122 4.23 -8.40 -2.71
CA PRO A 122 2.98 -9.11 -2.84
C PRO A 122 2.58 -9.18 -4.31
N GLN A 123 2.68 -10.37 -4.89
CA GLN A 123 2.15 -10.64 -6.22
C GLN A 123 0.65 -10.38 -6.15
N ARG A 124 0.20 -9.29 -6.80
CA ARG A 124 -1.22 -9.12 -7.09
C ARG A 124 -1.58 -10.22 -8.09
N GLY A 125 -2.03 -11.35 -7.56
CA GLY A 125 -2.45 -12.49 -8.35
C GLY A 125 -3.52 -12.11 -9.38
N PRO A 126 -3.72 -12.95 -10.41
CA PRO A 126 -4.73 -12.75 -11.44
C PRO A 126 -6.14 -12.92 -10.82
N GLY A 127 -6.60 -11.90 -10.10
CA GLY A 127 -7.80 -11.97 -9.25
C GLY A 127 -7.82 -10.98 -8.08
N GLY A 128 -6.77 -10.16 -7.89
CA GLY A 128 -6.69 -9.16 -6.82
C GLY A 128 -7.62 -7.95 -6.99
N GLY A 129 -8.87 -8.17 -7.37
CA GLY A 129 -9.97 -7.23 -7.54
C GLY A 129 -11.32 -7.88 -7.23
N MET A 130 -11.44 -8.58 -6.10
CA MET A 130 -12.72 -8.81 -5.44
C MET A 130 -12.46 -9.09 -3.95
N GLY A 131 -12.51 -8.04 -3.13
CA GLY A 131 -12.78 -8.15 -1.69
C GLY A 131 -14.30 -8.21 -1.48
N PRO A 132 -14.78 -8.69 -0.32
CA PRO A 132 -16.10 -9.32 -0.19
C PRO A 132 -17.27 -8.33 -0.26
N GLY A 133 -18.32 -8.71 -0.99
CA GLY A 133 -19.71 -8.41 -0.63
C GLY A 133 -20.24 -7.01 -0.92
N GLY A 134 -20.47 -6.68 -2.19
CA GLY A 134 -21.63 -5.85 -2.55
C GLY A 134 -22.80 -6.78 -2.87
N PRO A 135 -24.01 -6.62 -2.29
CA PRO A 135 -25.14 -7.47 -2.64
C PRO A 135 -25.49 -7.28 -4.13
N PRO A 136 -25.98 -8.34 -4.82
CA PRO A 136 -26.29 -8.24 -6.25
C PRO A 136 -27.36 -7.17 -6.49
N PRO A 137 -27.32 -6.48 -7.65
CA PRO A 137 -28.36 -5.52 -7.99
C PRO A 137 -29.69 -6.26 -8.07
N GLN A 138 -30.64 -5.83 -7.23
CA GLN A 138 -32.02 -6.28 -7.35
C GLN A 138 -32.55 -5.75 -8.69
N GLN A 139 -33.06 -6.67 -9.52
CA GLN A 139 -33.92 -6.34 -10.65
C GLN A 139 -35.26 -5.82 -10.13
#